data_AF-A0A0V0GHL2-F1
#
_entry.id   AF-A0A0V0GHL2-F1
#
_cell.length_a   1.000
_cell.length_b   1.000
_cell.length_c   1.000
_cell.angle_alpha   90.00
_cell.angle_beta   90.00
_cell.angle_gamma   90.00
#
_symmetry.space_group_name_H-M   'P 1'
#
loop_
_entity.id
_entity.type
_entity.pdbx_description
1 polymer ?
#
loop_
_entity_poly.entity_id
_entity_poly.type
_entity_poly.pdbx_seq_one_letter_code
_entity_poly.pdbx_strand_id
1 'polypeptide(L)' 'FSPFSFQVEINVAWQQQKLLEYCKEKGVHVSAYSPLGAKGASWNSPIINDIATAKRKSIAQVFFQIL' A
#
# COMPACT_ATOMS: atom_id res chain seq x y z
N PHE A 1 16.66 21.82 8.29
CA PHE A 1 16.86 20.55 7.57
C PHE A 1 15.73 19.60 7.93
N SER A 2 14.87 19.23 6.97
CA SER A 2 14.28 17.89 6.95
C SER A 2 13.64 17.70 5.58
N PRO A 3 14.06 16.66 4.85
CA PRO A 3 13.08 15.63 4.57
C PRO A 3 13.69 14.29 4.92
N PHE A 4 13.42 13.83 6.14
CA PHE A 4 13.64 12.44 6.50
C PHE A 4 12.52 11.63 5.85
N SER A 5 12.74 11.12 4.64
CA SER A 5 11.81 10.18 4.01
C SER A 5 11.85 8.88 4.81
N PHE A 6 10.74 8.52 5.45
CA PHE A 6 10.61 7.22 6.10
C PHE A 6 10.06 6.21 5.11
N GLN A 7 10.84 5.17 4.81
CA GLN A 7 10.37 4.03 4.03
C GLN A 7 9.73 3.01 4.97
N VAL A 8 8.49 2.63 4.69
CA VAL A 8 7.70 1.75 5.56
C VAL A 8 7.06 0.66 4.71
N GLU A 9 7.04 -0.57 5.20
CA GLU A 9 6.29 -1.64 4.55
C GLU A 9 4.79 -1.37 4.65
N ILE A 10 4.14 -1.23 3.49
CA ILE A 10 2.70 -1.03 3.40
C ILE A 10 2.18 -1.87 2.25
N ASN A 11 1.19 -2.70 2.52
CA ASN A 11 0.52 -3.55 1.53
C ASN A 11 -0.94 -3.78 1.94
N VAL A 12 -1.73 -4.45 1.09
CA VAL A 12 -3.17 -4.66 1.34
C VAL A 12 -3.45 -5.40 2.66
N ALA A 13 -2.56 -6.30 3.08
CA ALA A 13 -2.67 -7.00 4.37
C ALA A 13 -2.12 -6.18 5.55
N TRP A 14 -1.32 -5.13 5.30
CA TRP A 14 -0.65 -4.34 6.31
C TRP A 14 -0.63 -2.84 5.95
N GLN A 15 -1.74 -2.14 6.20
CA GLN A 15 -1.99 -0.77 5.71
C GLN A 15 -1.49 0.36 6.62
N GLN A 16 -0.93 0.06 7.80
CA GLN A 16 -0.31 1.01 8.76
C GLN A 16 -1.01 2.38 8.93
N GLN A 17 -2.36 2.41 8.95
CA GLN A 17 -3.14 3.66 8.92
C GLN A 17 -2.76 4.67 10.01
N LYS A 18 -2.61 4.22 11.26
CA LYS A 18 -2.23 5.10 12.39
C LYS A 18 -0.87 5.78 12.18
N LEU A 19 0.09 5.07 11.59
CA LEU A 19 1.42 5.62 11.30
C LEU A 19 1.35 6.65 10.18
N LEU A 20 0.58 6.36 9.13
CA LEU A 20 0.37 7.30 8.03
C LEU A 20 -0.32 8.59 8.50
N GLU A 21 -1.34 8.48 9.36
CA GLU A 21 -2.02 9.62 9.98
C GLU A 21 -1.04 10.46 10.81
N TYR A 22 -0.27 9.80 11.69
CA TYR A 22 0.75 10.47 12.49
C TYR A 22 1.79 11.19 11.62
N CYS A 23 2.33 10.52 10.60
CA CYS A 23 3.30 11.12 9.69
C CYS A 23 2.70 12.29 8.91
N LYS A 24 1.45 12.19 8.48
CA LYS A 24 0.71 13.26 7.79
C LYS A 24 0.53 14.49 8.68
N GLU A 25 0.11 14.30 9.93
CA GLU A 25 -0.01 15.39 10.92
C GLU A 25 1.33 16.09 11.20
N LYS A 26 2.44 15.35 11.14
CA LYS A 26 3.79 15.86 11.36
C LYS A 26 4.45 16.43 10.08
N GLY A 27 3.79 16.38 8.93
CA GLY A 27 4.37 16.80 7.65
C GLY A 27 5.54 15.93 7.19
N VAL A 28 5.60 14.67 7.65
CA VAL A 28 6.65 13.70 7.30
C VAL A 28 6.22 12.94 6.04
N HIS A 29 7.08 12.95 5.02
CA HIS A 29 6.89 12.15 3.82
C HIS A 29 7.20 10.68 4.09
N VAL A 30 6.24 9.80 3.79
CA VAL A 30 6.38 8.34 3.87
C VAL A 30 6.37 7.74 2.48
N SER A 31 7.32 6.85 2.21
CA SER A 31 7.37 6.05 0.99
C SER A 31 7.00 4.61 1.31
N ALA A 32 6.00 4.07 0.62
CA ALA A 32 5.61 2.67 0.78
C ALA A 32 6.64 1.71 0.16
N TYR A 33 6.94 0.63 0.86
CA TYR A 33 7.76 -0.48 0.40
C TYR A 33 6.94 -1.76 0.31
N SER A 34 7.27 -2.62 -0.66
CA SER A 34 6.59 -3.90 -0.93
C SER A 34 5.06 -3.77 -1.06
N PRO A 35 4.55 -2.92 -1.97
CA PRO A 35 3.12 -2.72 -2.21
C PRO A 35 2.37 -4.01 -2.58
N LEU A 36 3.08 -4.95 -3.20
CA LEU A 36 2.57 -6.27 -3.61
C LEU A 36 2.83 -7.35 -2.56
N GLY A 37 3.29 -6.99 -1.36
CA GLY A 37 3.74 -7.92 -0.33
C GLY A 37 5.11 -8.54 -0.62
N ALA A 38 5.50 -9.51 0.20
CA ALA A 38 6.76 -10.24 0.07
C ALA A 38 6.83 -11.08 -1.23
N LYS A 39 8.04 -11.43 -1.67
CA LYS A 39 8.25 -12.34 -2.80
C LYS A 39 7.53 -13.67 -2.53
N GLY A 40 6.61 -14.05 -3.42
CA GLY A 40 5.79 -15.26 -3.27
C GLY A 40 4.48 -15.05 -2.51
N ALA A 41 4.13 -13.82 -2.15
CA ALA A 41 2.81 -13.50 -1.62
C ALA A 41 1.71 -13.95 -2.62
N SER A 42 0.76 -14.74 -2.13
CA SER A 42 -0.41 -15.14 -2.93
C SER A 42 -1.41 -13.98 -2.97
N TRP A 43 -1.66 -13.46 -4.17
CA TRP A 43 -2.65 -12.42 -4.40
C TRP A 43 -4.04 -13.00 -4.73
N ASN A 44 -4.23 -14.30 -4.51
CA ASN A 44 -5.40 -15.05 -4.97
C ASN A 44 -6.58 -14.88 -4.00
N SER A 45 -7.02 -13.63 -3.82
CA SER A 45 -8.20 -13.27 -3.05
C SER A 45 -9.38 -13.03 -4.00
N PRO A 46 -10.53 -13.70 -3.81
CA PRO A 46 -11.74 -13.46 -4.63
C PRO A 46 -12.15 -11.99 -4.61
N ILE A 47 -12.07 -11.35 -3.44
CA ILE A 47 -12.41 -9.94 -3.23
C ILE A 47 -11.53 -9.02 -4.09
N ILE A 48 -10.22 -9.30 -4.17
CA ILE A 48 -9.30 -8.47 -4.96
C ILE A 48 -9.53 -8.67 -6.46
N ASN A 49 -9.88 -9.88 -6.89
CA ASN A 49 -10.25 -10.16 -8.27
C ASN A 49 -11.55 -9.44 -8.66
N ASP A 50 -12.55 -9.43 -7.78
CA ASP A 50 -13.81 -8.72 -8.01
C ASP A 50 -13.57 -7.21 -8.14
N ILE A 51 -12.75 -6.63 -7.25
CA ILE A 51 -12.37 -5.22 -7.31
C ILE A 51 -11.60 -4.90 -8.60
N ALA A 52 -10.64 -5.75 -8.98
CA ALA A 52 -9.87 -5.59 -10.21
C ALA A 52 -10.77 -5.59 -11.45
N THR A 53 -11.72 -6.54 -11.50
CA THR A 53 -12.72 -6.67 -12.57
C THR A 53 -13.64 -5.45 -12.62
N ALA A 54 -14.21 -5.06 -11.48
CA ALA A 54 -15.11 -3.90 -11.38
C ALA A 54 -14.40 -2.59 -11.80
N LYS A 55 -13.11 -2.45 -11.49
CA LYS A 55 -12.31 -1.28 -11.84
C LYS A 55 -11.65 -1.37 -13.22
N ARG A 56 -11.76 -2.50 -13.93
CA ARG A 56 -11.03 -2.79 -15.18
C ARG A 56 -9.52 -2.55 -15.05
N LYS A 57 -8.96 -2.94 -13.91
CA LYS A 57 -7.53 -2.78 -13.57
C LYS A 57 -6.91 -4.16 -13.29
N SER A 58 -5.59 -4.26 -13.42
CA SER A 58 -4.89 -5.45 -12.95
C SER A 58 -4.88 -5.50 -11.42
N ILE A 59 -4.72 -6.70 -10.86
CA ILE A 59 -4.55 -6.89 -9.41
C ILE A 59 -3.43 -5.97 -8.89
N ALA A 60 -2.27 -5.95 -9.54
CA ALA A 60 -1.16 -5.08 -9.15
C ALA A 60 -1.54 -3.60 -9.08
N GLN A 61 -2.32 -3.11 -10.06
CA GLN A 61 -2.81 -1.72 -10.04
C GLN A 61 -3.79 -1.45 -8.89
N VAL A 62 -4.56 -2.45 -8.46
CA VAL A 62 -5.40 -2.34 -7.26
C VAL A 62 -4.52 -2.21 -6.01
N PHE A 63 -3.46 -3.03 -5.89
CA PHE A 63 -2.51 -2.95 -4.78
C PHE A 63 -1.80 -1.59 -4.70
N PHE A 64 -1.32 -1.05 -5.82
CA PHE A 64 -0.67 0.27 -5.85
C PHE A 64 -1.61 1.43 -5.50
N GLN A 65 -2.91 1.31 -5.79
CA GLN A 65 -3.91 2.35 -5.52
C GLN A 65 -4.33 2.43 -4.04
N ILE A 66 -4.07 1.37 -3.26
CA ILE A 66 -4.45 1.28 -1.84
C ILE A 66 -3.41 1.99 -0.94
N LEU A 67 -2.26 2.37 -1.52
CA LEU A 67 -1.22 3.19 -0.91
C LEU A 67 -1.42 4.67 -1.24
#